data_AF-A0A2N5ZXU5-F1
#
_entry.id   AF-A0A2N5ZXU5-F1
#
_cell.length_a   1.000
_cell.length_b   1.000
_cell.length_c   1.000
_cell.angle_alpha   90.00
_cell.angle_beta   90.00
_cell.angle_gamma   90.00
#
_symmetry.space_group_name_H-M   'P 1'
#
loop_
_entity.id
_entity.type
_entity.pdbx_description
1 polymer ?
#
loop_
_entity_poly.entity_id
_entity_poly.type
_entity_poly.pdbx_seq_one_letter_code
_entity_poly.pdbx_strand_id
1 'polypeptide(L)'
;RLATNNQNLDSLMYISVQNFNQMDRYLRENNRSNLSSLIVAGVWIESMYLLSEVIKESPNAELSEKIGEQKIILSNLMLLLKNYERDPKFAELIGQLSDIQDIYREVTITYEKGEPEAVEEDGMLVIKQNDKQYIEISNETLLKIVDKTVEVRNKIIQL
;
A
#
# COMPACT_ATOMS: atom_id res chain seq x y z
N ARG A 1 2.79 -23.97 -5.29
CA ARG A 1 3.94 -24.71 -5.87
C ARG A 1 5.09 -23.82 -6.33
N LEU A 2 4.88 -22.52 -6.59
CA LEU A 2 5.99 -21.58 -6.86
C LEU A 2 6.58 -20.97 -5.58
N ALA A 3 5.79 -20.83 -4.50
CA ALA A 3 6.18 -20.23 -3.22
C ALA A 3 6.87 -21.17 -2.20
N THR A 4 7.40 -22.32 -2.62
CA THR A 4 7.83 -23.39 -1.69
C THR A 4 9.27 -23.25 -1.16
N ASN A 5 10.03 -22.24 -1.62
CA ASN A 5 11.40 -21.94 -1.17
C ASN A 5 11.71 -20.43 -1.34
N ASN A 6 12.51 -19.83 -0.45
CA ASN A 6 12.81 -18.39 -0.42
C ASN A 6 13.43 -17.86 -1.74
N GLN A 7 14.36 -18.59 -2.36
CA GLN A 7 14.92 -18.20 -3.66
C GLN A 7 13.87 -18.11 -4.78
N ASN A 8 12.82 -18.94 -4.71
CA ASN A 8 11.74 -18.88 -5.67
C ASN A 8 10.80 -17.70 -5.37
N LEU A 9 10.61 -17.33 -4.09
CA LEU A 9 9.85 -16.14 -3.71
C LEU A 9 10.50 -14.85 -4.21
N ASP A 10 11.82 -14.70 -4.03
CA ASP A 10 12.55 -13.53 -4.54
C ASP A 10 12.49 -13.44 -6.07
N SER A 11 12.63 -14.59 -6.74
CA SER A 11 12.51 -14.67 -8.20
C SER A 11 11.11 -14.29 -8.68
N LEU A 12 10.06 -14.76 -8.00
CA LEU A 12 8.67 -14.41 -8.32
C LEU A 12 8.42 -12.93 -8.09
N MET A 13 8.90 -12.38 -6.99
CA MET A 13 8.78 -10.96 -6.68
C MET A 13 9.46 -10.12 -7.76
N TYR A 14 10.70 -10.47 -8.12
CA TYR A 14 11.45 -9.81 -9.17
C TYR A 14 10.69 -9.83 -10.51
N ILE A 15 10.23 -11.00 -10.95
CA ILE A 15 9.48 -11.16 -12.20
C ILE A 15 8.17 -10.35 -12.15
N SER A 16 7.43 -10.38 -11.04
CA SER A 16 6.20 -9.61 -10.87
C SER A 16 6.44 -8.10 -10.99
N VAL A 17 7.47 -7.57 -10.33
CA VAL A 17 7.83 -6.16 -10.40
C VAL A 17 8.27 -5.76 -11.81
N GLN A 18 9.10 -6.59 -12.47
CA GLN A 18 9.53 -6.34 -13.85
C GLN A 18 8.33 -6.30 -14.80
N ASN A 19 7.41 -7.27 -14.68
CA ASN A 19 6.21 -7.34 -15.51
C ASN A 19 5.29 -6.13 -15.26
N PHE A 20 5.10 -5.73 -14.00
CA PHE A 20 4.34 -4.53 -13.66
C PHE A 20 4.92 -3.29 -14.34
N ASN A 21 6.24 -3.07 -14.21
CA ASN A 21 6.92 -1.94 -14.82
C ASN A 21 6.81 -1.93 -16.35
N GLN A 22 6.83 -3.10 -16.99
CA GLN A 22 6.63 -3.24 -18.43
C GLN A 22 5.21 -2.87 -18.84
N MET A 23 4.19 -3.38 -18.13
CA MET A 23 2.79 -3.04 -18.39
C MET A 23 2.52 -1.55 -18.21
N ASP A 24 3.04 -0.98 -17.12
CA ASP A 24 2.90 0.44 -16.80
C ASP A 24 3.54 1.33 -17.88
N ARG A 25 4.75 0.98 -18.34
CA ARG A 25 5.41 1.66 -19.46
C ARG A 25 4.56 1.60 -20.73
N TYR A 26 4.10 0.40 -21.10
CA TYR A 26 3.27 0.20 -22.27
C TYR A 26 1.99 1.05 -22.22
N LEU A 27 1.31 1.09 -21.07
CA LEU A 27 0.09 1.89 -20.89
C LEU A 27 0.38 3.39 -21.04
N ARG A 28 1.46 3.89 -20.44
CA ARG A 28 1.85 5.30 -20.57
C ARG A 28 2.19 5.70 -22.00
N GLU A 29 3.00 4.89 -22.70
CA GLU A 29 3.38 5.13 -24.10
C GLU A 29 2.16 5.14 -25.04
N ASN A 30 1.08 4.47 -24.65
CA ASN A 30 -0.17 4.41 -25.42
C ASN A 30 -1.27 5.36 -24.88
N ASN A 31 -0.91 6.38 -24.09
CA ASN A 31 -1.84 7.36 -23.51
C ASN A 31 -2.95 6.74 -22.63
N ARG A 32 -2.64 5.62 -21.97
CA ARG A 32 -3.53 4.89 -21.05
C ARG A 32 -3.04 4.93 -19.60
N SER A 33 -2.41 6.03 -19.20
CA SER A 33 -1.89 6.25 -17.84
C SER A 33 -2.98 6.15 -16.75
N ASN A 34 -4.24 6.44 -17.12
CA ASN A 34 -5.40 6.22 -16.27
C ASN A 34 -5.57 4.73 -15.90
N LEU A 35 -5.41 3.81 -16.85
CA LEU A 35 -5.50 2.37 -16.58
C LEU A 35 -4.39 1.89 -15.64
N SER A 36 -3.17 2.40 -15.79
CA SER A 36 -2.08 2.09 -14.86
C SER A 36 -2.42 2.50 -13.43
N SER A 37 -3.03 3.69 -13.27
CA SER A 37 -3.48 4.18 -11.96
C SER A 37 -4.56 3.29 -11.34
N LEU A 38 -5.47 2.74 -12.14
CA LEU A 38 -6.47 1.77 -11.68
C LEU A 38 -5.84 0.43 -11.29
N ILE A 39 -4.80 -0.03 -11.99
CA ILE A 39 -4.07 -1.25 -11.61
C ILE A 39 -3.44 -1.07 -10.23
N VAL A 40 -2.77 0.06 -9.99
CA VAL A 40 -2.17 0.35 -8.68
C VAL A 40 -3.24 0.40 -7.58
N ALA A 41 -4.38 1.04 -7.84
CA ALA A 41 -5.49 1.08 -6.90
C ALA A 41 -6.02 -0.33 -6.59
N GLY A 42 -6.23 -1.17 -7.61
CA GLY A 42 -6.68 -2.55 -7.44
C GLY A 42 -5.69 -3.40 -6.64
N VAL A 43 -4.38 -3.25 -6.90
CA VAL A 43 -3.32 -3.93 -6.13
C VAL A 43 -3.37 -3.52 -4.67
N TRP A 44 -3.53 -2.23 -4.37
CA TRP A 44 -3.62 -1.74 -3.00
C TRP A 44 -4.85 -2.29 -2.29
N ILE A 45 -6.03 -2.25 -2.93
CA ILE A 45 -7.29 -2.75 -2.36
C ILE A 45 -7.21 -4.25 -2.06
N GLU A 46 -6.71 -5.06 -3.01
CA GLU A 46 -6.62 -6.51 -2.79
C GLU A 46 -5.56 -6.85 -1.73
N SER A 47 -4.43 -6.12 -1.71
CA SER A 47 -3.42 -6.29 -0.67
C SER A 47 -3.98 -5.98 0.72
N MET A 48 -4.74 -4.88 0.85
CA MET A 48 -5.42 -4.51 2.09
C MET A 48 -6.50 -5.50 2.50
N TYR A 49 -7.24 -6.08 1.54
CA TYR A 49 -8.18 -7.16 1.81
C TYR A 49 -7.48 -8.40 2.36
N LEU A 50 -6.35 -8.82 1.77
CA LEU A 50 -5.60 -9.97 2.27
C LEU A 50 -5.05 -9.72 3.69
N LEU A 51 -4.50 -8.53 3.95
CA LEU A 51 -4.03 -8.15 5.29
C LEU A 51 -5.20 -8.14 6.31
N SER A 52 -6.37 -7.69 5.88
CA SER A 52 -7.61 -7.67 6.67
C SER A 52 -8.06 -9.07 7.10
N GLU A 53 -8.00 -10.05 6.21
CA GLU A 53 -8.33 -11.43 6.56
C GLU A 53 -7.29 -12.03 7.52
N VAL A 54 -6.00 -11.78 7.29
CA VAL A 54 -4.92 -12.29 8.15
C VAL A 54 -4.98 -11.69 9.56
N ILE A 55 -5.20 -10.37 9.71
CA ILE A 55 -5.25 -9.75 11.04
C ILE A 55 -6.48 -10.19 11.85
N LYS A 56 -7.60 -10.50 11.18
CA LYS A 56 -8.80 -11.07 11.81
C LYS A 56 -8.55 -12.48 12.35
N GLU A 57 -7.82 -13.30 11.60
CA GLU A 57 -7.51 -14.67 11.99
C GLU A 57 -6.36 -14.74 13.02
N SER A 58 -5.36 -13.88 12.87
CA SER A 58 -4.13 -13.89 13.67
C SER A 58 -3.67 -12.47 14.01
N PRO A 59 -4.29 -11.83 15.04
CA PRO A 59 -3.90 -10.50 15.48
C PRO A 59 -2.42 -10.43 15.90
N ASN A 60 -1.67 -9.50 15.34
CA ASN A 60 -0.27 -9.25 15.67
C ASN A 60 0.00 -7.73 15.63
N ALA A 61 0.77 -7.23 16.61
CA ALA A 61 1.19 -5.84 16.70
C ALA A 61 1.97 -5.38 15.46
N GLU A 62 2.90 -6.20 14.95
CA GLU A 62 3.68 -5.87 13.75
C GLU A 62 2.77 -5.68 12.53
N LEU A 63 1.79 -6.56 12.36
CA LEU A 63 0.82 -6.45 11.27
C LEU A 63 -0.11 -5.22 11.44
N SER A 64 -0.46 -4.89 12.69
CA SER A 64 -1.25 -3.71 13.01
C SER A 64 -0.50 -2.42 12.66
N GLU A 65 0.79 -2.36 12.98
CA GLU A 65 1.68 -1.26 12.57
C GLU A 65 1.78 -1.17 11.04
N LYS A 66 1.99 -2.31 10.36
CA LYS A 66 2.04 -2.36 8.88
C LYS A 66 0.76 -1.88 8.22
N ILE A 67 -0.41 -2.17 8.80
CA ILE A 67 -1.71 -1.66 8.34
C ILE A 67 -1.82 -0.14 8.59
N GLY A 68 -1.33 0.35 9.73
CA GLY A 68 -1.27 1.79 10.05
C GLY A 68 -0.37 2.57 9.07
N GLU A 69 0.78 2.01 8.69
CA GLU A 69 1.71 2.53 7.67
C GLU A 69 1.02 2.84 6.33
N GLN A 70 -0.02 2.06 5.97
CA GLN A 70 -0.73 2.22 4.70
C GLN A 70 -1.47 3.56 4.58
N LYS A 71 -1.61 4.34 5.67
CA LYS A 71 -2.05 5.74 5.64
C LYS A 71 -1.28 6.57 4.61
N ILE A 72 0.04 6.41 4.58
CA ILE A 72 0.93 7.17 3.69
C ILE A 72 0.73 6.71 2.24
N ILE A 73 0.67 5.39 2.04
CA ILE A 73 0.49 4.79 0.71
C ILE A 73 -0.86 5.18 0.11
N LEU A 74 -1.94 5.10 0.89
CA LEU A 74 -3.27 5.53 0.47
C LEU A 74 -3.28 7.02 0.10
N SER A 75 -2.59 7.87 0.87
CA SER A 75 -2.50 9.30 0.57
C SER A 75 -1.81 9.55 -0.77
N ASN A 76 -0.72 8.84 -1.06
CA ASN A 76 -0.04 8.92 -2.35
C ASN A 76 -0.90 8.40 -3.50
N LEU A 77 -1.62 7.29 -3.28
CA LEU A 77 -2.56 6.74 -4.25
C LEU A 77 -3.68 7.75 -4.57
N MET A 78 -4.23 8.42 -3.56
CA MET A 78 -5.25 9.45 -3.75
C MET A 78 -4.72 10.63 -4.58
N LEU A 79 -3.47 11.05 -4.41
CA LEU A 79 -2.85 12.07 -5.26
C LEU A 79 -2.77 11.64 -6.73
N LEU A 80 -2.44 10.37 -6.98
CA LEU A 80 -2.39 9.81 -8.33
C LEU A 80 -3.79 9.79 -8.96
N LEU A 81 -4.78 9.25 -8.25
CA LEU A 81 -6.15 9.07 -8.76
C LEU A 81 -6.87 10.40 -9.02
N LYS A 82 -6.64 11.42 -8.19
CA LYS A 82 -7.27 12.74 -8.34
C LYS A 82 -6.94 13.44 -9.66
N ASN A 83 -5.85 13.07 -10.35
CA ASN A 83 -5.58 13.55 -11.71
C ASN A 83 -6.69 13.18 -12.73
N TYR A 84 -7.54 12.21 -12.39
CA TYR A 84 -8.61 11.69 -13.24
C TYR A 84 -10.01 11.92 -12.64
N GLU A 85 -10.15 12.76 -11.61
CA GLU A 85 -11.41 12.96 -10.86
C GLU A 85 -12.62 13.41 -11.70
N ARG A 86 -12.37 13.94 -12.91
CA ARG A 86 -13.43 14.32 -13.86
C ARG A 86 -14.11 13.13 -14.53
N ASP A 87 -13.47 11.96 -14.54
CA ASP A 87 -14.08 10.72 -15.00
C ASP A 87 -14.99 10.18 -13.88
N PRO A 88 -16.30 9.95 -14.14
CA PRO A 88 -17.24 9.47 -13.12
C PRO A 88 -16.82 8.16 -12.44
N LYS A 89 -16.13 7.25 -13.15
CA LYS A 89 -15.66 5.99 -12.57
C LYS A 89 -14.53 6.21 -11.58
N PHE A 90 -13.64 7.16 -11.88
CA PHE A 90 -12.60 7.57 -10.95
C PHE A 90 -13.19 8.32 -9.77
N ALA A 91 -14.15 9.22 -10.00
CA ALA A 91 -14.82 9.94 -8.92
C ALA A 91 -15.47 8.98 -7.91
N GLU A 92 -16.12 7.92 -8.39
CA GLU A 92 -16.69 6.88 -7.52
C GLU A 92 -15.61 6.15 -6.71
N LEU A 93 -14.55 5.68 -7.36
CA LEU A 93 -13.44 5.00 -6.67
C LEU A 93 -12.74 5.90 -5.65
N ILE A 94 -12.51 7.16 -6.00
CA ILE A 94 -11.93 8.18 -5.11
C ILE A 94 -12.83 8.38 -3.89
N GLY A 95 -14.15 8.43 -4.07
CA GLY A 95 -15.10 8.50 -2.96
C GLY A 95 -14.97 7.31 -2.02
N GLN A 96 -14.96 6.09 -2.56
CA GLN A 96 -14.80 4.86 -1.77
C GLN A 96 -13.48 4.83 -0.98
N LEU A 97 -12.37 5.24 -1.61
CA LEU A 97 -11.06 5.30 -0.95
C LEU A 97 -10.95 6.47 0.04
N SER A 98 -11.67 7.56 -0.18
CA SER A 98 -11.75 8.69 0.76
C SER A 98 -12.39 8.28 2.07
N ASP A 99 -13.43 7.42 2.04
CA ASP A 99 -14.02 6.91 3.27
C ASP A 99 -12.99 6.15 4.13
N ILE A 100 -12.11 5.37 3.50
CA ILE A 100 -11.02 4.67 4.21
C ILE A 100 -10.00 5.69 4.72
N GLN A 101 -9.64 6.68 3.89
CA GLN A 101 -8.69 7.74 4.24
C GLN A 101 -9.16 8.56 5.47
N ASP A 102 -10.47 8.75 5.62
CA ASP A 102 -11.03 9.47 6.76
C ASP A 102 -10.86 8.70 8.07
N ILE A 103 -10.97 7.37 8.05
CA ILE A 103 -10.68 6.53 9.23
C ILE A 103 -9.18 6.61 9.57
N TYR A 104 -8.31 6.60 8.55
CA TYR A 104 -6.86 6.76 8.75
C TYR A 104 -6.46 8.10 9.41
N ARG A 105 -7.34 9.10 9.49
CA ARG A 105 -7.05 10.33 10.24
C ARG A 105 -6.82 10.08 11.73
N GLU A 106 -7.41 9.01 12.28
CA GLU A 106 -7.22 8.57 13.67
C GLU A 106 -5.86 7.90 13.93
N VAL A 107 -5.11 7.52 12.88
CA VAL A 107 -3.78 6.92 13.00
C VAL A 107 -2.71 8.01 13.11
N THR A 108 -1.88 7.97 14.15
CA THR A 108 -0.78 8.92 14.32
C THR A 108 0.53 8.28 13.89
N ILE A 109 1.29 8.98 13.05
CA ILE A 109 2.63 8.55 12.62
C ILE A 109 3.60 9.64 13.06
N THR A 110 4.56 9.29 13.90
CA THR A 110 5.63 10.19 14.34
C THR A 110 6.99 9.67 13.90
N TYR A 111 7.95 10.59 13.79
CA TYR A 111 9.31 10.30 13.37
C TYR A 111 10.28 10.83 14.41
N GLU A 112 11.21 9.98 14.85
CA GLU A 112 12.37 10.38 15.62
C GLU A 112 13.56 10.44 14.66
N LYS A 113 14.12 11.63 14.47
CA LYS A 113 15.26 11.82 13.59
C LYS A 113 16.52 11.26 14.25
N GLY A 114 17.18 10.34 13.57
CA GLY A 114 18.46 9.79 13.99
C GLY A 114 19.62 10.51 13.30
N GLU A 115 20.78 10.53 13.96
CA GLU A 115 22.01 11.00 13.30
C GLU A 115 22.46 9.96 12.27
N PRO A 116 22.77 10.37 11.03
CA PRO A 116 23.25 9.46 10.00
C PRO A 116 24.65 8.94 10.36
N GLU A 117 24.86 7.64 10.18
CA GLU A 117 26.13 6.99 10.47
C GLU A 117 26.79 6.53 9.17
N ALA A 118 28.06 6.90 8.96
CA ALA A 118 28.86 6.37 7.86
C ALA A 118 29.49 5.04 8.29
N VAL A 119 29.04 3.94 7.69
CA VAL A 119 29.55 2.60 7.96
C VAL A 119 30.19 2.01 6.71
N GLU A 120 31.21 1.19 6.88
CA GLU A 120 31.78 0.40 5.79
C GLU A 120 31.05 -0.94 5.70
N GLU A 121 30.34 -1.18 4.60
CA GLU A 121 29.70 -2.46 4.27
C GLU A 121 30.25 -2.96 2.93
N ASP A 122 30.80 -4.17 2.91
CA ASP A 122 31.42 -4.80 1.73
C ASP A 122 32.48 -3.92 1.02
N GLY A 123 33.25 -3.13 1.79
CA GLY A 123 34.29 -2.24 1.28
C GLY A 123 33.77 -0.93 0.64
N MET A 124 32.46 -0.66 0.77
CA MET A 124 31.83 0.57 0.36
C MET A 124 31.39 1.39 1.57
N LEU A 125 31.58 2.72 1.51
CA LEU A 125 31.05 3.64 2.51
C LEU A 125 29.55 3.84 2.28
N VAL A 126 28.74 3.36 3.23
CA VAL A 126 27.27 3.46 3.22
C VAL A 126 26.83 4.43 4.32
N ILE A 127 25.96 5.37 3.97
CA ILE A 127 25.32 6.25 4.96
C ILE A 127 24.04 5.56 5.46
N LYS A 128 24.06 5.06 6.70
CA LYS A 128 22.87 4.54 7.38
C LYS A 128 22.06 5.67 7.98
N GLN A 129 20.80 5.77 7.56
CA GLN A 129 19.82 6.63 8.22
C GLN A 129 19.26 5.91 9.44
N ASN A 130 19.30 6.58 10.59
CA ASN A 130 18.85 6.03 11.88
C ASN A 130 17.48 6.58 12.31
N ASP A 131 16.71 7.14 11.38
CA ASP A 131 15.37 7.65 11.66
C ASP A 131 14.43 6.50 12.09
N LYS A 132 13.66 6.72 13.15
CA LYS A 132 12.65 5.76 13.63
C LYS A 132 11.25 6.28 13.36
N GLN A 133 10.37 5.39 12.92
CA GLN A 133 8.96 5.66 12.72
C GLN A 133 8.16 4.98 13.83
N TYR A 134 7.24 5.72 14.43
CA TYR A 134 6.31 5.20 15.44
C TYR A 134 4.89 5.35 14.92
N ILE A 135 4.10 4.29 15.04
CA ILE A 135 2.73 4.21 14.53
C ILE A 135 1.81 3.94 15.71
N GLU A 136 0.91 4.88 15.97
CA GLU A 136 -0.12 4.74 16.99
C GLU A 136 -1.46 4.50 16.31
N ILE A 137 -2.00 3.31 16.53
CA ILE A 137 -3.29 2.87 16.00
C ILE A 137 -4.05 2.11 17.10
N SER A 138 -5.29 2.54 17.37
CA SER A 138 -6.16 1.82 18.30
C SER A 138 -6.72 0.56 17.65
N ASN A 139 -7.05 -0.47 18.44
CA ASN A 139 -7.70 -1.67 17.92
C ASN A 139 -9.06 -1.36 17.26
N GLU A 140 -9.79 -0.37 17.79
CA GLU A 140 -11.05 0.08 17.19
C GLU A 140 -10.82 0.67 15.80
N THR A 141 -9.86 1.58 15.67
CA THR A 141 -9.47 2.21 14.39
C THR A 141 -8.99 1.15 13.39
N LEU A 142 -8.17 0.19 13.83
CA LEU A 142 -7.68 -0.92 13.02
C LEU A 142 -8.84 -1.73 12.43
N LEU A 143 -9.81 -2.13 13.26
CA LEU A 143 -10.97 -2.89 12.81
C LEU A 143 -11.85 -2.08 11.84
N LYS A 144 -12.05 -0.78 12.09
CA LYS A 144 -12.77 0.12 11.16
C LYS A 144 -12.10 0.17 9.78
N ILE A 145 -10.77 0.31 9.73
CA ILE A 145 -10.00 0.32 8.46
C ILE A 145 -10.21 -0.98 7.70
N VAL A 146 -10.05 -2.10 8.41
CA VAL A 146 -10.15 -3.45 7.88
C VAL A 146 -11.56 -3.73 7.34
N ASP A 147 -12.60 -3.44 8.12
CA ASP A 147 -13.98 -3.69 7.70
C ASP A 147 -14.39 -2.80 6.53
N LYS A 148 -13.99 -1.52 6.55
CA LYS A 148 -14.28 -0.60 5.44
C LYS A 148 -13.55 -1.01 4.16
N THR A 149 -12.33 -1.52 4.27
CA THR A 149 -11.58 -2.07 3.12
C THR A 149 -12.33 -3.25 2.50
N VAL A 150 -12.80 -4.19 3.33
CA VAL A 150 -13.57 -5.36 2.86
C VAL A 150 -14.87 -4.92 2.18
N GLU A 151 -15.58 -3.94 2.75
CA GLU A 151 -16.78 -3.34 2.15
C GLU A 151 -16.49 -2.78 0.75
N VAL A 152 -15.45 -1.93 0.63
CA VAL A 152 -15.06 -1.30 -0.64
C VAL A 152 -14.67 -2.36 -1.68
N ARG A 153 -13.84 -3.35 -1.30
CA ARG A 153 -13.40 -4.42 -2.18
C ARG A 153 -14.59 -5.24 -2.70
N ASN A 154 -15.53 -5.58 -1.82
CA ASN A 154 -16.72 -6.35 -2.21
C ASN A 154 -17.65 -5.56 -3.14
N LYS A 155 -17.79 -4.25 -2.91
CA LYS A 155 -18.56 -3.37 -3.81
C LYS A 155 -17.97 -3.35 -5.22
N ILE A 156 -16.65 -3.34 -5.35
CA ILE A 156 -15.97 -3.33 -6.65
C ILE A 156 -16.18 -4.64 -7.44
N ILE A 157 -16.25 -5.79 -6.76
CA ILE A 157 -16.42 -7.10 -7.42
C ILE A 157 -17.87 -7.42 -7.77
N GLN A 158 -18.82 -6.79 -7.08
CA GLN A 158 -20.26 -6.93 -7.37
C GLN A 158 -20.74 -6.07 -8.54
N LEU A 159 -19.85 -5.27 -9.16
CA LEU A 159 -20.09 -4.52 -10.41
C LEU A 159 -20.17 -5.46 -11.62
#